data_AF-A0A929SF61-F1
#
_entry.id   AF-A0A929SF61-F1
#
_cell.length_a   1.000
_cell.length_b   1.000
_cell.length_c   1.000
_cell.angle_alpha   90.00
_cell.angle_beta   90.00
_cell.angle_gamma   90.00
#
_symmetry.space_group_name_H-M   'P 1'
#
loop_
_entity.id
_entity.type
_entity.pdbx_description
1 polymer ?
#
loop_
_entity_poly.entity_id
_entity_poly.type
_entity_poly.pdbx_seq_one_letter_code
_entity_poly.pdbx_strand_id
1 'polypeptide(L)' 'KEIRGFWYYFSEEGGAENGKMRTGWQEVKGKWYYLNQESGAENGKMLFNTKVEGYTLGADGAWQKI' A
#
# COMPACT_ATOMS: atom_id res chain seq x y z
N LYS A 1 3.04 -8.31 -1.75
CA LYS A 1 2.89 -9.70 -1.24
C LYS A 1 1.50 -9.86 -0.65
N GLU A 2 0.75 -10.88 -1.08
CA GLU A 2 -0.54 -11.20 -0.46
C GLU A 2 -0.36 -12.10 0.77
N ILE A 3 -1.08 -11.77 1.86
CA ILE A 3 -1.12 -12.50 3.12
C ILE A 3 -2.57 -12.49 3.61
N ARG A 4 -3.19 -13.67 3.72
CA ARG A 4 -4.59 -13.84 4.20
C ARG A 4 -5.61 -12.95 3.45
N GLY A 5 -5.47 -12.83 2.13
CA GLY A 5 -6.38 -12.03 1.30
C GLY A 5 -6.09 -10.53 1.28
N PHE A 6 -5.05 -10.06 1.98
CA PHE A 6 -4.64 -8.66 1.97
C PHE A 6 -3.27 -8.50 1.32
N TRP A 7 -3.11 -7.43 0.54
CA TRP A 7 -1.85 -7.09 -0.08
C TRP A 7 -1.00 -6.20 0.84
N TYR A 8 0.28 -6.49 0.90
CA TYR A 8 1.29 -5.73 1.66
C TYR A 8 2.46 -5.38 0.74
N TYR A 9 3.15 -4.29 1.02
CA TYR A 9 4.37 -3.92 0.31
C TYR A 9 5.57 -3.94 1.27
N PHE A 10 6.67 -4.53 0.81
CA PHE A 10 7.91 -4.63 1.55
C PHE A 10 9.02 -4.02 0.71
N SER A 11 9.91 -3.28 1.36
CA SER A 11 11.03 -2.64 0.67
C SER A 11 11.94 -3.69 0.05
N GLU A 12 12.32 -3.47 -1.21
CA GLU A 12 13.33 -4.24 -1.94
C GLU A 12 14.70 -3.54 -1.89
N GLU A 13 14.81 -2.41 -1.16
CA GLU A 13 16.07 -1.70 -0.97
C GLU A 13 17.06 -2.54 -0.18
N GLY A 14 18.32 -2.56 -0.62
CA GLY A 14 19.37 -3.32 0.07
C GLY A 14 19.68 -2.80 1.48
N GLY A 15 20.43 -3.60 2.25
CA GLY A 15 20.88 -3.22 3.59
C GLY A 15 19.79 -3.31 4.64
N ALA A 16 19.78 -2.37 5.59
CA ALA A 16 18.88 -2.41 6.76
C ALA A 16 17.40 -2.24 6.40
N GLU A 17 17.07 -1.75 5.21
CA GLU A 17 15.69 -1.55 4.77
C GLU A 17 15.10 -2.78 4.09
N ASN A 18 15.92 -3.75 3.70
CA ASN A 18 15.47 -4.92 2.93
C ASN A 18 14.41 -5.72 3.70
N GLY A 19 13.27 -5.94 3.07
CA GLY A 19 12.16 -6.69 3.64
C GLY A 19 11.38 -5.94 4.73
N LYS A 20 11.68 -4.67 5.02
CA LYS A 20 10.84 -3.87 5.92
C LYS A 20 9.49 -3.59 5.28
N MET A 21 8.42 -3.78 6.05
CA MET A 21 7.07 -3.43 5.61
C MET A 21 6.95 -1.93 5.41
N ARG A 22 6.39 -1.51 4.28
CA ARG A 22 6.09 -0.10 3.98
C ARG A 22 4.65 0.23 4.41
N THR A 23 4.44 1.50 4.72
CA THR A 23 3.12 2.08 4.99
C THR A 23 2.99 3.42 4.25
N GLY A 24 1.80 3.99 4.21
CA GLY A 24 1.50 5.21 3.48
C GLY A 24 1.47 5.02 1.95
N TRP A 25 1.63 6.14 1.23
CA TRP A 25 1.67 6.15 -0.23
C TRP A 25 2.94 5.51 -0.78
N GLN A 26 2.78 4.61 -1.75
CA GLN A 26 3.89 3.93 -2.42
C GLN A 26 3.67 3.95 -3.93
N GLU A 27 4.68 4.39 -4.67
CA GLU A 27 4.70 4.29 -6.13
C GLU A 27 5.33 2.97 -6.55
N VAL A 28 4.58 2.16 -7.28
CA VAL A 28 5.04 0.88 -7.81
C VAL A 28 4.73 0.86 -9.30
N LYS A 29 5.79 0.84 -10.12
CA LYS A 29 5.70 0.79 -11.60
C LYS A 29 4.79 1.88 -12.18
N GLY A 30 4.91 3.11 -11.68
CA GLY A 30 4.15 4.28 -12.19
C GLY A 30 2.69 4.34 -11.73
N LYS A 31 2.27 3.47 -10.82
CA LYS A 31 0.97 3.52 -10.15
C LYS A 31 1.15 3.77 -8.66
N TRP A 32 0.26 4.57 -8.08
CA TRP A 32 0.26 4.86 -6.65
C TRP A 32 -0.72 3.97 -5.90
N TYR A 33 -0.29 3.45 -4.76
CA TYR A 33 -1.08 2.63 -3.85
C TYR A 33 -0.93 3.17 -2.44
N TYR A 34 -1.90 2.89 -1.56
CA TYR A 34 -1.82 3.30 -0.16
C TYR A 34 -1.84 2.07 0.76
N LEU A 35 -0.82 1.96 1.61
CA LEU A 35 -0.66 0.91 2.60
C LEU A 35 -1.07 1.50 3.96
N ASN A 36 -2.08 0.91 4.61
CA ASN A 36 -2.69 1.46 5.82
C ASN A 36 -1.64 1.75 6.91
N GLN A 37 -1.72 2.94 7.51
CA GLN A 37 -0.83 3.39 8.58
C GLN A 37 -1.43 3.15 9.97
N GLU A 38 -2.66 2.64 10.05
CA GLU A 38 -3.31 2.29 11.31
C GLU A 38 -2.54 1.20 12.04
N SER A 39 -2.30 1.40 13.33
CA SER A 39 -1.61 0.42 14.18
C SER A 39 -2.42 -0.87 14.34
N GLY A 40 -1.74 -1.95 14.72
CA GLY A 40 -2.39 -3.25 14.99
C GLY A 40 -2.59 -4.09 13.74
N ALA A 41 -3.73 -4.80 13.66
CA ALA A 41 -3.97 -5.82 12.64
C ALA A 41 -4.11 -5.25 11.21
N GLU A 42 -4.45 -3.96 11.09
CA GLU A 42 -4.65 -3.30 9.80
C GLU A 42 -3.36 -2.72 9.22
N ASN A 43 -2.30 -2.62 10.01
CA ASN A 43 -1.04 -1.98 9.62
C ASN A 43 -0.43 -2.63 8.37
N GLY A 44 -0.14 -1.82 7.36
CA GLY A 44 0.50 -2.21 6.12
C GLY A 44 -0.42 -2.87 5.08
N LYS A 45 -1.72 -3.07 5.38
CA LYS A 45 -2.67 -3.57 4.39
C LYS A 45 -2.90 -2.53 3.29
N MET A 46 -2.81 -2.94 2.04
CA MET A 46 -3.16 -2.11 0.90
C MET A 46 -4.66 -1.84 0.88
N LEU A 47 -5.04 -0.58 0.83
CA LEU A 47 -6.42 -0.16 0.68
C LEU A 47 -6.85 -0.20 -0.80
N PHE A 48 -8.14 -0.48 -1.04
CA PHE A 48 -8.75 -0.53 -2.37
C PHE A 48 -10.24 -0.20 -2.27
N ASN A 49 -10.85 0.22 -3.38
CA ASN A 49 -12.26 0.65 -3.44
C ASN A 49 -12.64 1.66 -2.34
N THR A 50 -11.78 2.64 -2.08
CA THR A 50 -11.99 3.62 -1.02
C THR A 50 -11.36 4.96 -1.38
N LYS A 51 -11.48 5.95 -0.51
CA LYS A 51 -10.85 7.26 -0.64
C LYS A 51 -9.89 7.51 0.52
N VAL A 52 -8.67 7.93 0.20
CA VAL A 52 -7.63 8.33 1.15
C VAL A 52 -7.27 9.76 0.86
N GLU A 53 -7.44 10.67 1.82
CA GLU A 53 -7.06 12.10 1.70
C GLU A 53 -7.62 12.81 0.44
N GLY A 54 -8.81 12.40 -0.02
CA GLY A 54 -9.42 12.94 -1.24
C GLY A 54 -9.08 12.17 -2.52
N TYR A 55 -8.10 11.28 -2.51
CA TYR A 55 -7.68 10.44 -3.63
C TYR A 55 -8.47 9.12 -3.67
N THR A 56 -9.13 8.82 -4.79
CA THR A 56 -9.91 7.60 -4.97
C THR A 56 -9.00 6.44 -5.40
N LEU A 57 -9.05 5.34 -4.65
CA LEU A 57 -8.39 4.08 -4.99
C LEU A 57 -9.39 3.14 -5.65
N GLY A 58 -9.01 2.58 -6.80
CA GLY A 58 -9.84 1.64 -7.55
C GLY A 58 -9.88 0.24 -6.93
N ALA A 59 -10.51 -0.70 -7.65
CA ALA A 59 -10.63 -2.09 -7.23
C ALA A 59 -9.29 -2.84 -7.20
N ASP A 60 -8.31 -2.39 -7.99
CA ASP A 60 -6.93 -2.87 -7.96
C ASP A 60 -6.08 -2.16 -6.89
N GLY A 61 -6.67 -1.24 -6.12
CA GLY A 61 -6.00 -0.41 -5.12
C GLY A 61 -5.17 0.73 -5.71
N ALA A 62 -5.07 0.86 -7.03
CA ALA A 62 -4.34 1.94 -7.65
C ALA A 62 -5.14 3.25 -7.54
N TRP A 63 -4.42 4.35 -7.25
CA TRP A 63 -5.00 5.68 -7.31
C TRP A 63 -5.50 5.98 -8.72
N GLN A 64 -6.76 6.37 -8.81
CA GLN A 64 -7.41 6.83 -10.03
C GLN A 64 -7.19 8.33 -10.17
N LYS A 65 -6.27 8.70 -11.06
CA LYS A 65 -6.09 10.07 -11.48
C LYS A 65 -7.31 10.48 -12.32
N ILE A 66 -8.05 11.45 -11.81
CA ILE A 66 -9.21 12.07 -12.48
C ILE A 66 -8.68 13.06 -13.52
#